data_AF-A0A2N3LCH9-F1
#
_entry.id   AF-A0A2N3LCH9-F1
#
_cell.length_a   1.000
_cell.length_b   1.000
_cell.length_c   1.000
_cell.angle_alpha   90.00
_cell.angle_beta   90.00
_cell.angle_gamma   90.00
#
_symmetry.space_group_name_H-M   'P 1'
#
loop_
_entity.id
_entity.type
_entity.pdbx_description
1 polymer ?
#
loop_
_entity_poly.entity_id
_entity_poly.type
_entity_poly.pdbx_seq_one_letter_code
_entity_poly.pdbx_strand_id
1 'polypeptide(L)' 'MVVNEDDLVTAKAKEFGLPRNLEGMSVDSLHAYRTALEQEIANVEYALSHREGALAGAQALFKS' A
#
# COMPACT_ATOMS: atom_id res chain seq x y z
N MET A 1 -24.94 2.17 0.31
CA MET A 1 -23.69 2.96 0.33
C MET A 1 -22.66 2.17 -0.44
N VAL A 2 -22.33 2.61 -1.66
CA VAL A 2 -21.21 2.05 -2.41
C VAL A 2 -19.96 2.65 -1.79
N VAL A 3 -19.22 1.88 -1.01
CA VAL A 3 -17.92 2.31 -0.50
C VAL A 3 -16.99 2.32 -1.70
N ASN A 4 -16.61 3.50 -2.19
CA ASN A 4 -15.66 3.61 -3.28
C ASN A 4 -14.32 3.03 -2.81
N GLU A 5 -13.75 2.13 -3.60
CA GLU A 5 -12.45 1.53 -3.31
C GLU A 5 -11.35 2.60 -3.16
N ASP A 6 -11.47 3.72 -3.88
CA ASP A 6 -10.61 4.90 -3.73
C ASP A 6 -10.71 5.59 -2.35
N ASP A 7 -11.90 5.60 -1.73
CA ASP A 7 -12.08 6.17 -0.39
C ASP A 7 -11.45 5.27 0.67
N LEU A 8 -11.44 3.95 0.45
CA LEU A 8 -10.79 2.98 1.32
C LEU A 8 -9.26 3.10 1.23
N VAL A 9 -8.72 3.27 0.01
CA VAL A 9 -7.29 3.50 -0.24
C VAL A 9 -6.84 4.84 0.33
N THR A 10 -7.66 5.89 0.19
CA THR A 10 -7.34 7.22 0.73
C THR A 10 -7.43 7.27 2.26
N ALA A 11 -8.37 6.54 2.86
CA ALA A 11 -8.45 6.38 4.32
C ALA A 11 -7.24 5.59 4.87
N LYS A 12 -6.82 4.52 4.19
CA LYS A 12 -5.62 3.74 4.51
C LYS A 12 -4.33 4.57 4.34
N ALA A 13 -4.25 5.38 3.29
CA ALA A 13 -3.13 6.28 3.04
C ALA A 13 -3.02 7.39 4.10
N LYS A 14 -4.15 7.85 4.66
CA LYS A 14 -4.17 8.78 5.81
C LYS A 14 -3.77 8.12 7.13
N GLU A 15 -4.02 6.81 7.32
CA GLU A 15 -3.48 6.05 8.46
C GLU A 15 -1.95 5.87 8.37
N PHE A 16 -1.43 5.75 7.14
CA PHE A 16 -0.01 5.61 6.80
C PHE A 16 0.72 6.95 6.66
N GLY A 17 0.37 7.92 7.52
CA GLY A 17 0.91 9.27 7.52
C GLY A 17 2.41 9.36 7.20
N LEU A 18 2.73 10.22 6.23
CA LEU A 18 4.05 10.79 6.00
C LEU A 18 4.77 11.04 7.35
N PRO A 19 6.09 10.82 7.39
CA PRO A 19 6.74 9.99 8.40
C PRO A 19 6.38 10.37 9.83
N ARG A 20 5.93 9.37 10.60
CA ARG A 20 5.79 9.51 12.06
C ARG A 20 7.15 9.89 12.66
N ASN A 21 7.13 10.88 13.55
CA ASN A 21 8.33 11.21 14.34
C ASN A 21 8.75 9.96 15.12
N LEU A 22 9.98 9.51 14.90
CA LEU A 22 10.54 8.31 15.55
C LEU A 22 11.15 8.61 16.92
N GLU A 23 11.38 9.88 17.22
CA GLU A 23 11.94 10.31 18.49
C GLU A 23 10.99 10.00 19.65
N GLY A 24 11.54 9.46 20.73
CA GLY A 24 10.79 9.12 21.93
C GLY A 24 10.01 7.80 21.86
N MET A 25 10.02 7.08 20.72
CA MET A 25 9.50 5.72 20.67
C MET A 25 10.41 4.73 21.40
N SER A 26 9.81 3.77 22.10
CA SER A 26 10.57 2.66 22.69
C SER A 26 11.11 1.73 21.60
N VAL A 27 12.13 0.95 21.93
CA VAL A 27 12.71 -0.06 21.02
C VAL A 27 11.64 -1.05 20.54
N ASP A 28 10.77 -1.53 21.43
CA ASP A 28 9.67 -2.43 21.07
C ASP A 28 8.66 -1.76 20.13
N SER A 29 8.36 -0.48 20.35
CA SER A 29 7.45 0.29 19.48
C SER A 29 8.06 0.48 18.09
N LEU A 30 9.37 0.68 18.00
CA LEU A 30 10.08 0.76 16.73
C LEU A 30 10.08 -0.58 15.99
N HIS A 31 10.23 -1.70 16.69
CA HIS A 31 10.11 -3.04 16.10
C HIS A 31 8.70 -3.29 15.56
N ALA A 32 7.66 -2.99 16.33
CA ALA A 32 6.28 -3.12 15.88
C ALA A 32 5.99 -2.22 14.67
N TYR A 33 6.49 -0.99 14.69
CA TYR A 33 6.35 -0.06 13.57
C TYR A 33 7.05 -0.57 12.31
N ARG A 34 8.26 -1.12 12.44
CA ARG A 34 8.99 -1.74 11.32
C ARG A 34 8.19 -2.88 10.69
N THR A 35 7.65 -3.78 11.51
CA THR A 35 6.85 -4.92 11.02
C THR A 35 5.58 -4.45 10.30
N ALA A 36 4.92 -3.41 10.81
CA ALA A 36 3.76 -2.84 10.13
C ALA A 36 4.12 -2.25 8.75
N LEU A 37 5.27 -1.56 8.64
CA LEU A 37 5.77 -1.04 7.37
C LEU A 37 6.13 -2.16 6.39
N GLU A 38 6.80 -3.22 6.85
CA GLU A 38 7.14 -4.39 6.03
C GLU A 38 5.88 -5.05 5.44
N GLN A 39 4.84 -5.20 6.25
CA GLN A 39 3.58 -5.78 5.80
C GLN A 39 2.87 -4.90 4.75
N GLU A 40 2.93 -3.58 4.91
CA GLU A 40 2.32 -2.68 3.92
C GLU A 40 3.10 -2.66 2.61
N ILE A 41 4.43 -2.70 2.65
CA ILE A 41 5.26 -2.85 1.45
C ILE A 41 4.83 -4.10 0.68
N ALA A 42 4.66 -5.23 1.35
CA ALA A 42 4.19 -6.46 0.71
C ALA A 42 2.80 -6.32 0.08
N ASN A 43 1.87 -5.62 0.74
CA ASN A 43 0.54 -5.33 0.18
C ASN A 43 0.63 -4.47 -1.09
N VAL A 44 1.46 -3.44 -1.07
CA VAL A 44 1.69 -2.54 -2.21
C VAL A 44 2.32 -3.30 -3.37
N GLU A 45 3.34 -4.11 -3.13
CA GLU A 45 3.99 -4.95 -4.14
C GLU A 45 3.01 -5.93 -4.80
N TYR A 46 2.15 -6.57 -3.99
CA TYR A 46 1.08 -7.43 -4.52
C TYR A 46 0.14 -6.65 -5.44
N ALA A 47 -0.34 -5.48 -4.99
CA ALA A 47 -1.24 -4.65 -5.78
C ALA A 47 -0.59 -4.15 -7.08
N LEU A 48 0.70 -3.81 -7.05
CA LEU A 48 1.46 -3.43 -8.24
C LEU A 48 1.52 -4.59 -9.24
N SER A 49 1.96 -5.77 -8.80
CA SER A 49 2.08 -6.94 -9.67
C SER A 49 0.75 -7.30 -10.36
N HIS A 50 -0.36 -7.19 -9.64
CA HIS A 50 -1.68 -7.46 -10.17
C HIS A 50 -2.09 -6.45 -11.25
N ARG A 51 -1.85 -5.16 -11.01
CA ARG A 51 -2.15 -4.08 -11.97
C ARG A 51 -1.26 -4.12 -13.20
N GLU A 52 0.02 -4.46 -13.03
CA GLU A 52 0.95 -4.64 -14.15
C GLU A 52 0.50 -5.80 -15.06
N GLY A 53 0.08 -6.92 -14.48
CA GLY A 53 -0.49 -8.04 -15.24
C GLY A 53 -1.75 -7.64 -16.03
N ALA A 54 -2.66 -6.88 -15.42
CA ALA A 54 -3.84 -6.36 -16.10
C ALA A 54 -3.50 -5.43 -17.26
N LEU A 55 -2.51 -4.53 -17.05
CA LEU A 55 -2.04 -3.60 -18.07
C LEU A 55 -1.35 -4.32 -19.23
N ALA A 56 -0.52 -5.33 -18.95
CA ALA A 56 0.11 -6.16 -19.98
C ALA A 56 -0.94 -6.92 -20.82
N GLY A 57 -1.97 -7.49 -20.18
CA GLY A 57 -3.09 -8.13 -20.87
C GLY A 57 -3.87 -7.17 -21.76
N ALA A 58 -4.18 -5.97 -21.26
CA ALA A 58 -4.83 -4.93 -22.07
C ALA A 58 -3.95 -4.51 -23.27
N GLN A 59 -2.66 -4.28 -23.06
CA GLN A 59 -1.74 -3.92 -24.16
C GLN A 59 -1.66 -5.01 -25.23
N ALA A 60 -1.71 -6.29 -24.86
CA ALA A 60 -1.72 -7.39 -25.82
C ALA A 60 -2.99 -7.41 -26.69
N LEU A 61 -4.14 -6.99 -26.16
CA LEU A 61 -5.41 -6.92 -26.87
C LEU A 61 -5.52 -5.71 -27.80
N PHE A 62 -4.81 -4.61 -27.52
CA PHE A 62 -4.91 -3.36 -28.29
C PHE A 62 -3.71 -3.08 -29.21
N LYS A 63 -2.65 -3.91 -29.18
CA LYS A 63 -1.51 -3.84 -30.11
C LYS A 63 -1.60 -4.84 -31.28
N SER A 64 -2.70 -5.61 -31.37
CA SER A 64 -3.01 -6.51 -32.49
C SER A 64 -3.76 -5.81 -33.61
#